data_AF-A0A2C9L422-F1
#
_entry.id   AF-A0A2C9L422-F1
#
_cell.length_a   1.000
_cell.length_b   1.000
_cell.length_c   1.000
_cell.angle_alpha   90.00
_cell.angle_beta   90.00
_cell.angle_gamma   90.00
#
_symmetry.space_group_name_H-M   'P 1'
#
loop_
_entity.id
_entity.type
_entity.pdbx_description
1 polymer ?
#
loop_
_entity_poly.entity_id
_entity_poly.type
_entity_poly.pdbx_seq_one_letter_code
_entity_poly.pdbx_strand_id
1 'polypeptide(L)'
;MGNQITLKGSVHRKNAPQIPGEDQADGEGGEYEPSQAHISRKKSRQNQTVALIKLFEKLELTADGDNAHPGELTKATFENAFQGPLHRFGKLMYLQMMSSGTTTNRERITREQFVKAGREILKMFDEKTVVKYYFYLFASSKEFITKEDAKNMFEISFALTLSLSKILYQEDERDPRVFSAMVTGLFGINTEVGLDEFNKWLNESCPHLFHCVHNWVCQILTGSSLPVEMEMARVPHLEGHTAENNCTSMAILWLLSLTLPPIYTKQPGPVKPEGACNVTKDPMVTSMLLLRKIARLPEVQSWKLLYNSDNHGMSINRFNNHVSAYHAPTVSFFAFEGRNLYCLAIDRGWVEGPNRFGGPDCRLIQLLPVYRVNQVGEKMVRWTEFSREIPKGITIGCEGKTQVLRLAEDFDKIFHYDVPCELHKIELRPEAYGESWNDNPDKQILQWGGVDVGNHSYNR
;
A
#
# COMPACT_ATOMS: atom_id res chain seq x y z
N MET A 1 -57.42 10.76 -24.90
CA MET A 1 -57.38 10.11 -26.23
C MET A 1 -56.04 9.38 -26.28
N GLY A 2 -55.92 8.09 -25.94
CA GLY A 2 -56.36 6.92 -26.72
C GLY A 2 -55.36 6.73 -27.89
N ASN A 3 -54.58 5.66 -28.05
CA ASN A 3 -54.80 4.26 -27.73
C ASN A 3 -53.51 3.45 -27.49
N GLN A 4 -53.69 2.41 -26.69
CA GLN A 4 -52.87 1.21 -26.54
C GLN A 4 -52.89 0.35 -27.82
N ILE A 5 -51.81 -0.40 -28.07
CA ILE A 5 -51.91 -1.70 -28.76
C ILE A 5 -51.13 -2.75 -27.95
N THR A 6 -51.85 -3.82 -27.65
CA THR A 6 -51.54 -5.01 -26.89
C THR A 6 -51.08 -6.12 -27.84
N LEU A 7 -50.11 -6.95 -27.45
CA LEU A 7 -49.95 -8.29 -28.03
C LEU A 7 -49.62 -9.32 -26.94
N LYS A 8 -50.52 -10.29 -26.83
CA LYS A 8 -50.49 -11.49 -25.97
C LYS A 8 -49.63 -12.59 -26.60
N GLY A 9 -49.05 -13.48 -25.78
CA GLY A 9 -48.42 -14.71 -26.27
C GLY A 9 -47.90 -15.68 -25.19
N SER A 10 -48.83 -16.37 -24.54
CA SER A 10 -48.79 -17.68 -23.84
C SER A 10 -47.48 -18.39 -23.43
N VAL A 11 -47.32 -18.53 -22.10
CA VAL A 11 -47.09 -19.74 -21.27
C VAL A 11 -46.61 -21.04 -21.94
N HIS A 12 -45.46 -21.56 -21.47
CA HIS A 12 -45.20 -22.99 -21.26
C HIS A 12 -44.43 -23.21 -19.93
N ARG A 13 -45.12 -23.81 -18.95
CA ARG A 13 -44.56 -24.36 -17.71
C ARG A 13 -43.70 -25.58 -18.05
N LYS A 14 -42.46 -25.65 -17.52
CA LYS A 14 -41.72 -26.91 -17.39
C LYS A 14 -41.49 -27.23 -15.92
N ASN A 15 -41.74 -28.49 -15.63
CA ASN A 15 -41.92 -29.10 -14.31
C ASN A 15 -40.64 -29.15 -13.48
N ALA A 16 -40.82 -29.01 -12.17
CA ALA A 16 -39.84 -29.33 -11.15
C ALA A 16 -39.64 -30.86 -11.04
N PRO A 17 -38.41 -31.37 -10.82
CA PRO A 17 -38.20 -32.77 -10.50
C PRO A 17 -38.51 -33.05 -9.03
N GLN A 18 -39.26 -34.13 -8.83
CA GLN A 18 -39.69 -34.68 -7.55
C GLN A 18 -38.52 -35.26 -6.74
N ILE A 19 -38.65 -35.11 -5.42
CA ILE A 19 -37.90 -35.77 -4.37
C ILE A 19 -38.31 -37.25 -4.32
N PRO A 20 -37.39 -38.22 -4.28
CA PRO A 20 -37.68 -39.57 -3.86
C PRO A 20 -37.24 -39.83 -2.41
N GLY A 21 -38.22 -40.27 -1.61
CA GLY A 21 -38.15 -41.47 -0.77
C GLY A 21 -37.11 -41.53 0.34
N GLU A 22 -37.60 -41.40 1.57
CA GLU A 22 -37.02 -42.03 2.76
C GLU A 22 -36.98 -43.55 2.57
N ASP A 23 -35.81 -44.15 2.73
CA ASP A 23 -35.66 -45.56 3.09
C ASP A 23 -34.69 -45.67 4.27
N GLN A 24 -35.12 -46.41 5.27
CA GLN A 24 -34.40 -46.76 6.48
C GLN A 24 -33.18 -47.64 6.16
N ALA A 25 -32.03 -47.28 6.71
CA ALA A 25 -30.92 -48.21 6.90
C ALA A 25 -30.22 -47.90 8.24
N ASP A 26 -30.43 -48.78 9.21
CA ASP A 26 -29.59 -48.94 10.38
C ASP A 26 -28.15 -49.28 9.96
N GLY A 27 -27.16 -48.60 10.52
CA GLY A 27 -25.75 -48.84 10.17
C GLY A 27 -24.77 -47.98 10.97
N GLU A 28 -24.39 -48.50 12.13
CA GLU A 28 -23.09 -48.44 12.81
C GLU A 28 -22.26 -47.14 12.84
N GLY A 29 -21.94 -46.71 14.06
CA GLY A 29 -21.07 -45.58 14.36
C GLY A 29 -19.67 -45.73 13.79
N GLY A 30 -19.37 -44.91 12.77
CA GLY A 30 -18.02 -44.55 12.38
C GLY A 30 -17.63 -43.22 13.04
N GLU A 31 -16.66 -43.25 13.94
CA GLU A 31 -15.96 -42.05 14.40
C GLU A 31 -15.37 -41.33 13.19
N TYR A 32 -15.99 -40.23 12.77
CA TYR A 32 -15.41 -39.33 11.79
C TYR A 32 -14.20 -38.63 12.42
N GLU A 33 -12.99 -39.09 12.11
CA GLU A 33 -11.77 -38.34 12.38
C GLU A 33 -11.87 -36.97 11.66
N PRO A 34 -11.83 -35.85 12.39
CA PRO A 34 -11.91 -34.53 11.77
C PRO A 34 -10.67 -34.31 10.90
N SER A 35 -10.89 -33.87 9.66
CA SER A 35 -9.81 -33.59 8.70
C SER A 35 -8.72 -32.69 9.31
N GLN A 36 -7.46 -32.90 8.92
CA GLN A 36 -6.32 -32.14 9.44
C GLN A 36 -6.49 -30.60 9.31
N ALA A 37 -7.24 -30.14 8.32
CA ALA A 37 -7.62 -28.73 8.15
C ALA A 37 -8.55 -28.21 9.27
N HIS A 38 -9.48 -29.03 9.75
CA HIS A 38 -10.36 -28.70 10.88
C HIS A 38 -9.60 -28.66 12.22
N ILE A 39 -8.64 -29.56 12.42
CA ILE A 39 -7.78 -29.57 13.61
C ILE A 39 -6.84 -28.35 13.62
N SER A 40 -6.25 -27.99 12.46
CA SER A 40 -5.40 -26.80 12.31
C SER A 40 -6.17 -25.50 12.60
N ARG A 41 -7.39 -25.36 12.08
CA ARG A 41 -8.26 -24.19 12.34
C ARG A 41 -8.70 -24.08 13.81
N LYS A 42 -9.00 -25.19 14.49
CA LYS A 42 -9.33 -25.18 15.92
C LYS A 42 -8.14 -24.75 16.78
N LYS A 43 -6.94 -25.28 16.50
CA LYS A 43 -5.70 -24.89 17.20
C LYS A 43 -5.38 -23.40 17.01
N SER A 44 -5.53 -22.88 15.78
CA SER A 44 -5.33 -21.45 15.49
C SER A 44 -6.28 -20.54 16.28
N ARG A 45 -7.58 -20.87 16.36
CA ARG A 45 -8.57 -20.10 17.14
C ARG A 45 -8.30 -20.10 18.65
N GLN A 46 -7.84 -21.23 19.18
CA GLN A 46 -7.47 -21.34 20.59
C GLN A 46 -6.22 -20.49 20.89
N ASN A 47 -5.23 -20.50 20.01
CA ASN A 47 -4.04 -19.65 20.13
C ASN A 47 -4.38 -18.15 20.11
N GLN A 48 -5.28 -17.72 19.21
CA GLN A 48 -5.75 -16.32 19.16
C GLN A 48 -6.44 -15.87 20.45
N THR A 49 -7.27 -16.73 21.05
CA THR A 49 -7.96 -16.41 22.31
C THR A 49 -6.97 -16.26 23.47
N VAL A 50 -5.97 -17.14 23.54
CA VAL A 50 -4.90 -17.06 24.54
C VAL A 50 -4.08 -15.78 24.36
N ALA A 51 -3.79 -15.38 23.12
CA ALA A 51 -3.03 -14.15 22.84
C ALA A 51 -3.80 -12.89 23.29
N LEU A 52 -5.09 -12.78 22.97
CA LEU A 52 -5.94 -11.68 23.43
C LEU A 52 -6.02 -11.59 24.96
N ILE A 53 -6.14 -12.75 25.62
CA ILE A 53 -6.13 -12.84 27.09
C ILE A 53 -4.81 -12.30 27.66
N LYS A 54 -3.66 -12.74 27.13
CA LYS A 54 -2.35 -12.29 27.60
C LYS A 54 -2.11 -10.81 27.36
N LEU A 55 -2.60 -10.29 26.23
CA LEU A 55 -2.53 -8.86 25.93
C LEU A 55 -3.34 -8.06 26.95
N PHE A 56 -4.56 -8.49 27.26
CA PHE A 56 -5.39 -7.86 28.27
C PHE A 56 -4.69 -7.84 29.64
N GLU A 57 -4.18 -8.98 30.10
CA GLU A 57 -3.43 -9.10 31.36
C GLU A 57 -2.21 -8.17 31.38
N LYS A 58 -1.49 -8.03 30.26
CA LYS A 58 -0.36 -7.10 30.15
C LYS A 58 -0.78 -5.64 30.28
N LEU A 59 -1.89 -5.25 29.64
CA LEU A 59 -2.44 -3.89 29.74
C LEU A 59 -2.89 -3.58 31.17
N GLU A 60 -3.48 -4.56 31.83
CA GLU A 60 -3.94 -4.46 33.22
C GLU A 60 -2.78 -4.25 34.19
N LEU A 61 -1.63 -4.91 33.96
CA LEU A 61 -0.40 -4.67 34.75
C LEU A 61 0.16 -3.25 34.61
N THR A 62 -0.22 -2.53 33.55
CA THR A 62 0.17 -1.13 33.31
C THR A 62 -0.93 -0.12 33.69
N ALA A 63 -2.05 -0.60 34.25
CA ALA A 63 -3.14 0.25 34.72
C ALA A 63 -2.74 1.01 36.00
N ASP A 64 -3.33 2.19 36.20
CA ASP A 64 -2.98 3.15 37.25
C ASP A 64 -2.79 2.52 38.63
N GLY A 65 -1.77 3.02 39.35
CA GLY A 65 -1.20 2.48 40.60
C GLY A 65 -2.13 1.66 41.46
N ASP A 66 -1.89 0.33 41.45
CA ASP A 66 -2.55 -0.74 42.22
C ASP A 66 -3.81 -1.38 41.63
N ASN A 67 -4.14 -1.14 40.34
CA ASN A 67 -5.22 -1.86 39.63
C ASN A 67 -6.53 -1.90 40.44
N ALA A 68 -7.08 -0.72 40.78
CA ALA A 68 -8.27 -0.59 41.62
C ALA A 68 -9.52 -1.34 41.12
N HIS A 69 -9.55 -1.77 39.86
CA HIS A 69 -10.64 -2.54 39.26
C HIS A 69 -10.10 -3.74 38.45
N PRO A 70 -9.76 -4.86 39.12
CA PRO A 70 -9.26 -6.04 38.44
C PRO A 70 -10.25 -6.57 37.40
N GLY A 71 -9.76 -6.94 36.23
CA GLY A 71 -10.55 -7.44 35.10
C GLY A 71 -11.18 -6.36 34.22
N GLU A 72 -10.91 -5.08 34.47
CA GLU A 72 -11.42 -3.95 33.69
C GLU A 72 -10.33 -2.93 33.33
N LEU A 73 -10.26 -2.52 32.06
CA LEU A 73 -9.32 -1.48 31.59
C LEU A 73 -10.03 -0.14 31.43
N THR A 74 -9.41 0.94 31.90
CA THR A 74 -9.87 2.29 31.55
C THR A 74 -9.52 2.62 30.10
N LYS A 75 -10.26 3.58 29.54
CA LYS A 75 -9.89 4.21 28.27
C LYS A 75 -8.45 4.73 28.27
N ALA A 76 -8.01 5.40 29.33
CA ALA A 76 -6.66 5.96 29.42
C ALA A 76 -5.58 4.86 29.42
N THR A 77 -5.77 3.80 30.20
CA THR A 77 -4.84 2.64 30.22
C THR A 77 -4.77 1.98 28.84
N PHE A 78 -5.91 1.81 28.18
CA PHE A 78 -5.96 1.26 26.83
C PHE A 78 -5.22 2.16 25.84
N GLU A 79 -5.54 3.46 25.82
CA GLU A 79 -4.95 4.45 24.92
C GLU A 79 -3.44 4.62 25.14
N ASN A 80 -2.96 4.60 26.38
CA ASN A 80 -1.54 4.73 26.73
C ASN A 80 -0.69 3.57 26.21
N ALA A 81 -1.30 2.42 25.92
CA ALA A 81 -0.60 1.33 25.24
C ALA A 81 -0.22 1.68 23.78
N PHE A 82 -0.83 2.71 23.21
CA PHE A 82 -0.60 3.20 21.86
C PHE A 82 0.19 4.52 21.94
N GLN A 83 1.50 4.46 21.74
CA GLN A 83 2.37 5.63 21.85
C GLN A 83 2.33 6.53 20.59
N GLY A 84 2.60 7.82 20.78
CA GLY A 84 2.76 8.80 19.70
C GLY A 84 1.47 9.02 18.87
N PRO A 85 1.53 9.07 17.53
CA PRO A 85 0.36 9.28 16.68
C PRO A 85 -0.70 8.17 16.80
N LEU A 86 -0.32 7.02 17.36
CA LEU A 86 -1.18 5.84 17.48
C LEU A 86 -2.20 5.95 18.63
N HIS A 87 -2.02 6.87 19.59
CA HIS A 87 -3.02 7.11 20.65
C HIS A 87 -4.41 7.42 20.07
N ARG A 88 -4.46 8.21 18.99
CA ARG A 88 -5.73 8.55 18.31
C ARG A 88 -6.43 7.29 17.77
N PHE A 89 -5.66 6.35 17.25
CA PHE A 89 -6.19 5.07 16.79
C PHE A 89 -6.62 4.18 17.96
N GLY A 90 -5.86 4.15 19.06
CA GLY A 90 -6.24 3.49 20.31
C GLY A 90 -7.61 3.95 20.81
N LYS A 91 -7.87 5.26 20.77
CA LYS A 91 -9.19 5.84 21.10
C LYS A 91 -10.31 5.31 20.21
N LEU A 92 -10.11 5.28 18.89
CA LEU A 92 -11.10 4.76 17.95
C LEU A 92 -11.39 3.28 18.20
N MET A 93 -10.33 2.48 18.36
CA MET A 93 -10.46 1.06 18.67
C MET A 93 -11.18 0.81 20.00
N TYR A 94 -10.86 1.57 21.04
CA TYR A 94 -11.51 1.46 22.35
C TYR A 94 -13.02 1.70 22.23
N LEU A 95 -13.40 2.81 21.59
CA LEU A 95 -14.80 3.15 21.37
C LEU A 95 -15.52 2.07 20.57
N GLN A 96 -14.89 1.55 19.52
CA GLN A 96 -15.45 0.48 18.70
C GLN A 96 -15.67 -0.82 19.50
N MET A 97 -14.70 -1.23 20.31
CA MET A 97 -14.80 -2.42 21.15
C MET A 97 -15.90 -2.32 22.20
N MET A 98 -16.16 -1.10 22.70
CA MET A 98 -17.24 -0.81 23.65
C MET A 98 -18.62 -0.81 22.98
N SER A 99 -18.74 -0.30 21.75
CA SER A 99 -20.02 -0.28 21.01
C SER A 99 -20.56 -1.65 20.60
N SER A 100 -19.72 -2.70 20.58
CA SER A 100 -20.17 -4.10 20.38
C SER A 100 -20.87 -4.72 21.61
N GLY A 101 -21.02 -3.96 22.70
CA GLY A 101 -21.72 -4.33 23.93
C GLY A 101 -23.06 -3.63 24.10
N THR A 102 -24.08 -4.34 24.59
CA THR A 102 -25.36 -3.76 24.99
C THR A 102 -25.17 -2.77 26.13
N THR A 103 -25.41 -1.48 25.84
CA THR A 103 -25.84 -0.42 26.77
C THR A 103 -25.26 -0.50 28.18
N THR A 104 -24.17 0.21 28.44
CA THR A 104 -23.96 0.89 29.73
C THR A 104 -22.93 2.01 29.56
N ASN A 105 -23.14 3.13 30.24
CA ASN A 105 -22.22 4.27 30.42
C ASN A 105 -20.91 3.89 31.15
N ARG A 106 -20.34 2.71 30.91
CA ARG A 106 -19.09 2.29 31.53
C ARG A 106 -17.93 2.91 30.76
N GLU A 107 -17.10 3.68 31.46
CA GLU A 107 -15.82 4.18 30.94
C GLU A 107 -14.71 3.12 30.91
N ARG A 108 -15.06 1.85 31.16
CA ARG A 108 -14.15 0.71 31.27
C ARG A 108 -14.61 -0.47 30.41
N ILE A 109 -13.64 -1.16 29.80
CA ILE A 109 -13.86 -2.39 29.02
C ILE A 109 -13.52 -3.63 29.85
N THR A 110 -14.41 -4.62 29.91
CA THR A 110 -14.13 -5.88 30.60
C THR A 110 -13.27 -6.81 29.75
N ARG A 111 -12.62 -7.77 30.39
CA ARG A 111 -11.87 -8.85 29.72
C ARG A 111 -12.71 -9.57 28.66
N GLU A 112 -13.96 -9.90 28.96
CA GLU A 112 -14.86 -10.61 28.05
C GLU A 112 -15.19 -9.78 26.82
N GLN A 113 -15.47 -8.48 27.01
CA GLN A 113 -15.74 -7.54 25.93
C GLN A 113 -14.52 -7.37 25.02
N PHE A 114 -13.34 -7.16 25.61
CA PHE A 114 -12.08 -7.05 24.88
C PHE A 114 -11.80 -8.30 24.05
N VAL A 115 -11.88 -9.49 24.66
CA VAL A 115 -11.61 -10.75 23.96
C VAL A 115 -12.68 -11.02 22.89
N LYS A 116 -13.96 -10.69 23.15
CA LYS A 116 -15.03 -10.82 22.15
C LYS A 116 -14.75 -9.94 20.93
N ALA A 117 -14.54 -8.65 21.14
CA ALA A 117 -14.30 -7.69 20.06
C ALA A 117 -12.99 -8.00 19.30
N GLY A 118 -11.91 -8.34 20.01
CA GLY A 118 -10.65 -8.77 19.40
C GLY A 118 -10.82 -10.00 18.51
N ARG A 119 -11.62 -10.99 18.93
CA ARG A 119 -11.92 -12.17 18.08
C ARG A 119 -12.75 -11.82 16.85
N GLU A 120 -13.65 -10.84 16.93
CA GLU A 120 -14.42 -10.39 15.76
C GLU A 120 -13.48 -9.75 14.75
N ILE A 121 -12.54 -8.91 15.20
CA ILE A 121 -11.53 -8.29 14.36
C ILE A 121 -10.63 -9.34 13.70
N LEU A 122 -10.10 -10.29 14.48
CA LEU A 122 -9.21 -11.35 14.00
C LEU A 122 -9.90 -12.38 13.08
N LYS A 123 -11.21 -12.28 12.84
CA LYS A 123 -11.94 -13.11 11.88
C LYS A 123 -12.15 -12.43 10.53
N MET A 124 -11.81 -11.15 10.40
CA MET A 124 -11.98 -10.40 9.17
C MET A 124 -10.82 -10.69 8.21
N PHE A 125 -11.09 -11.43 7.15
CA PHE A 125 -10.11 -11.72 6.08
C PHE A 125 -10.61 -11.30 4.69
N ASP A 126 -11.90 -10.97 4.59
CA ASP A 126 -12.51 -10.48 3.37
C ASP A 126 -12.25 -8.98 3.23
N GLU A 127 -11.73 -8.56 2.08
CA GLU A 127 -11.35 -7.18 1.79
C GLU A 127 -12.52 -6.22 1.96
N LYS A 128 -13.70 -6.57 1.45
CA LYS A 128 -14.90 -5.73 1.57
C LYS A 128 -15.32 -5.54 3.03
N THR A 129 -15.22 -6.61 3.83
CA THR A 129 -15.52 -6.58 5.27
C THR A 129 -14.52 -5.69 6.02
N VAL A 130 -13.23 -5.80 5.70
CA VAL A 130 -12.17 -4.97 6.27
C VAL A 130 -12.36 -3.49 5.93
N VAL A 131 -12.62 -3.18 4.65
CA VAL A 131 -12.86 -1.80 4.20
C VAL A 131 -14.08 -1.22 4.89
N LYS A 132 -15.18 -1.96 4.94
CA LYS A 132 -16.40 -1.54 5.64
C LYS A 132 -16.14 -1.27 7.12
N TYR A 133 -15.42 -2.17 7.80
CA TYR A 133 -15.10 -2.01 9.22
C TYR A 133 -14.31 -0.72 9.48
N TYR A 134 -13.22 -0.49 8.73
CA TYR A 134 -12.40 0.69 8.95
C TYR A 134 -13.06 1.99 8.49
N PHE A 135 -13.87 1.96 7.43
CA PHE A 135 -14.71 3.09 7.06
C PHE A 135 -15.57 3.56 8.24
N TYR A 136 -16.34 2.65 8.86
CA TYR A 136 -17.17 3.00 10.00
C TYR A 136 -16.38 3.34 11.25
N LEU A 137 -15.20 2.74 11.45
CA LEU A 137 -14.29 3.10 12.54
C LEU A 137 -13.89 4.58 12.44
N PHE A 138 -13.43 5.04 11.27
CA PHE A 138 -13.02 6.42 11.05
C PHE A 138 -14.20 7.39 10.94
N ALA A 139 -15.35 6.93 10.43
CA ALA A 139 -16.60 7.70 10.42
C ALA A 139 -17.23 7.86 11.81
N SER A 140 -16.67 7.24 12.86
CA SER A 140 -17.29 7.16 14.18
C SER A 140 -18.73 6.61 14.11
N SER A 141 -18.91 5.54 13.33
CA SER A 141 -20.19 4.87 13.05
C SER A 141 -21.23 5.69 12.26
N LYS A 142 -20.86 6.84 11.68
CA LYS A 142 -21.70 7.58 10.73
C LYS A 142 -21.73 6.88 9.36
N GLU A 143 -22.75 7.18 8.56
CA GLU A 143 -22.90 6.66 7.19
C GLU A 143 -21.96 7.34 6.15
N PHE A 144 -21.29 8.42 6.57
CA PHE A 144 -20.38 9.20 5.74
C PHE A 144 -19.13 9.61 6.53
N ILE A 145 -18.05 9.88 5.80
CA ILE A 145 -16.82 10.49 6.34
C ILE A 145 -16.72 11.95 5.89
N THR A 146 -16.26 12.82 6.78
CA THR A 146 -15.91 14.21 6.48
C THR A 146 -14.46 14.34 6.04
N LYS A 147 -14.06 15.51 5.51
CA LYS A 147 -12.66 15.78 5.15
C LYS A 147 -11.70 15.61 6.33
N GLU A 148 -12.14 15.96 7.54
CA GLU A 148 -11.35 15.80 8.77
C GLU A 148 -11.23 14.33 9.17
N ASP A 149 -12.31 13.54 9.06
CA ASP A 149 -12.26 12.09 9.31
C ASP A 149 -11.29 11.40 8.34
N ALA A 150 -11.35 11.77 7.05
CA ALA A 150 -10.47 11.23 6.01
C ALA A 150 -9.01 11.64 6.20
N LYS A 151 -8.75 12.90 6.60
CA LYS A 151 -7.40 13.36 6.92
C LYS A 151 -6.81 12.55 8.08
N ASN A 152 -7.55 12.40 9.17
CA ASN A 152 -7.15 11.59 10.31
C ASN A 152 -6.94 10.12 9.92
N MET A 153 -7.80 9.57 9.06
CA MET A 153 -7.66 8.22 8.52
C MET A 153 -6.33 8.04 7.77
N PHE A 154 -5.94 8.98 6.89
CA PHE A 154 -4.70 8.88 6.14
C PHE A 154 -3.46 9.05 7.05
N GLU A 155 -3.47 10.03 7.96
CA GLU A 155 -2.38 10.24 8.93
C GLU A 155 -2.15 9.01 9.82
N ILE A 156 -3.24 8.44 10.34
CA ILE A 156 -3.19 7.24 11.18
C ILE A 156 -2.72 6.03 10.36
N SER A 157 -3.26 5.84 9.15
CA SER A 157 -2.86 4.73 8.28
C SER A 157 -1.36 4.79 7.95
N PHE A 158 -0.84 5.98 7.65
CA PHE A 158 0.59 6.21 7.44
C PHE A 158 1.41 5.88 8.69
N ALA A 159 1.04 6.41 9.85
CA ALA A 159 1.75 6.15 11.11
C ALA A 159 1.76 4.66 11.48
N LEU A 160 0.66 3.94 11.24
CA LEU A 160 0.55 2.50 11.44
C LEU A 160 1.47 1.73 10.48
N THR A 161 1.56 2.15 9.21
CA THR A 161 2.49 1.55 8.25
C THR A 161 3.96 1.76 8.67
N LEU A 162 4.33 2.96 9.15
CA LEU A 162 5.67 3.21 9.67
C LEU A 162 5.98 2.36 10.90
N SER A 163 5.02 2.26 11.84
CA SER A 163 5.14 1.41 13.03
C SER A 163 5.34 -0.06 12.67
N LEU A 164 4.53 -0.58 11.74
CA LEU A 164 4.65 -1.94 11.21
C LEU A 164 6.01 -2.16 10.54
N SER A 165 6.52 -1.15 9.84
CA SER A 165 7.83 -1.16 9.18
C SER A 165 9.01 -0.93 10.14
N LYS A 166 8.74 -0.68 11.43
CA LYS A 166 9.72 -0.34 12.47
C LYS A 166 10.51 0.93 12.18
N ILE A 167 9.89 1.88 11.50
CA ILE A 167 10.45 3.20 11.22
C ILE A 167 9.93 4.15 12.30
N LEU A 168 10.83 4.93 12.89
CA LEU A 168 10.43 5.95 13.84
C LEU A 168 9.62 7.01 13.10
N TYR A 169 8.42 7.30 13.59
CA TYR A 169 7.64 8.42 13.10
C TYR A 169 8.40 9.72 13.34
N GLN A 170 8.72 10.43 12.26
CA GLN A 170 9.30 11.77 12.29
C GLN A 170 8.38 12.66 11.46
N GLU A 171 8.01 13.81 12.01
CA GLU A 171 7.20 14.78 11.30
C GLU A 171 8.02 15.39 10.15
N ASP A 172 7.52 15.26 8.92
CA ASP A 172 8.06 15.93 7.74
C ASP A 172 7.06 17.00 7.28
N GLU A 173 7.55 18.23 7.06
CA GLU A 173 6.71 19.37 6.64
C GLU A 173 5.98 19.14 5.31
N ARG A 174 6.41 18.15 4.52
CA ARG A 174 5.80 17.76 3.25
C ARG A 174 4.59 16.86 3.44
N ASP A 175 4.53 16.07 4.52
CA ASP A 175 3.49 15.05 4.74
C ASP A 175 2.06 15.63 4.76
N PRO A 176 1.77 16.79 5.41
CA PRO A 176 0.44 17.40 5.38
C PRO A 176 -0.07 17.69 3.96
N ARG A 177 0.83 17.98 3.01
CA ARG A 177 0.46 18.25 1.61
C ARG A 177 0.02 16.97 0.90
N VAL A 178 0.66 15.85 1.21
CA VAL A 178 0.29 14.52 0.68
C VAL A 178 -1.09 14.12 1.18
N PHE A 179 -1.35 14.22 2.49
CA PHE A 179 -2.67 13.90 3.04
C PHE A 179 -3.77 14.83 2.50
N SER A 180 -3.47 16.12 2.35
CA SER A 180 -4.39 17.08 1.74
C SER A 180 -4.71 16.73 0.28
N ALA A 181 -3.73 16.24 -0.47
CA ALA A 181 -3.95 15.78 -1.84
C ALA A 181 -4.82 14.52 -1.90
N MET A 182 -4.63 13.58 -0.97
CA MET A 182 -5.50 12.39 -0.84
C MET A 182 -6.93 12.77 -0.48
N VAL A 183 -7.13 13.67 0.48
CA VAL A 183 -8.45 14.19 0.84
C VAL A 183 -9.11 14.88 -0.36
N THR A 184 -8.35 15.71 -1.08
CA THR A 184 -8.88 16.38 -2.28
C THR A 184 -9.23 15.38 -3.39
N GLY A 185 -8.43 14.33 -3.56
CA GLY A 185 -8.70 13.25 -4.50
C GLY A 185 -9.96 12.46 -4.17
N LEU A 186 -10.19 12.17 -2.89
CA LEU A 186 -11.35 11.43 -2.40
C LEU A 186 -12.66 12.25 -2.49
N PHE A 187 -12.62 13.51 -2.07
CA PHE A 187 -13.83 14.33 -1.98
C PHE A 187 -14.16 15.06 -3.28
N GLY A 188 -13.15 15.44 -4.07
CA GLY A 188 -13.33 16.39 -5.16
C GLY A 188 -14.03 17.67 -4.65
N ILE A 189 -15.23 17.93 -5.18
CA ILE A 189 -16.07 19.07 -4.78
C ILE A 189 -16.97 18.78 -3.56
N ASN A 190 -17.10 17.52 -3.15
CA ASN A 190 -17.99 17.12 -2.08
C ASN A 190 -17.44 17.51 -0.70
N THR A 191 -18.34 17.58 0.28
CA THR A 191 -17.99 17.82 1.71
C THR A 191 -18.04 16.55 2.55
N GLU A 192 -18.77 15.54 2.07
CA GLU A 192 -19.01 14.25 2.71
C GLU A 192 -18.93 13.15 1.64
N VAL A 193 -18.47 11.96 2.03
CA VAL A 193 -18.36 10.80 1.14
C VAL A 193 -18.95 9.57 1.83
N GLY A 194 -19.91 8.92 1.17
CA GLY A 194 -20.51 7.66 1.65
C GLY A 194 -19.66 6.43 1.33
N LEU A 195 -20.01 5.29 1.91
CA LEU A 195 -19.25 4.03 1.74
C LEU A 195 -19.09 3.59 0.28
N ASP A 196 -20.12 3.74 -0.56
CA ASP A 196 -20.08 3.30 -1.96
C ASP A 196 -19.13 4.17 -2.81
N GLU A 197 -19.19 5.48 -2.63
CA GLU A 197 -18.28 6.43 -3.27
C GLU A 197 -16.85 6.23 -2.79
N PHE A 198 -16.67 6.01 -1.48
CA PHE A 198 -15.37 5.67 -0.90
C PHE A 198 -14.81 4.39 -1.49
N ASN A 199 -15.60 3.31 -1.59
CA ASN A 199 -15.19 2.05 -2.21
C ASN A 199 -14.77 2.24 -3.66
N LYS A 200 -15.52 3.04 -4.44
CA LYS A 200 -15.17 3.34 -5.82
C LYS A 200 -13.80 4.03 -5.89
N TRP A 201 -13.61 5.10 -5.12
CA TRP A 201 -12.34 5.83 -5.08
C TRP A 201 -11.18 4.93 -4.63
N LEU A 202 -11.40 4.11 -3.59
CA LEU A 202 -10.41 3.21 -3.02
C LEU A 202 -9.91 2.21 -4.06
N ASN A 203 -10.83 1.55 -4.79
CA ASN A 203 -10.50 0.59 -5.83
C ASN A 203 -9.73 1.20 -7.00
N GLU A 204 -10.03 2.45 -7.35
CA GLU A 204 -9.38 3.16 -8.46
C GLU A 204 -8.02 3.76 -8.06
N SER A 205 -7.86 4.15 -6.79
CA SER A 205 -6.76 5.01 -6.36
C SER A 205 -5.76 4.34 -5.40
N CYS A 206 -6.20 3.58 -4.41
CA CYS A 206 -5.33 2.97 -3.40
C CYS A 206 -5.99 1.74 -2.76
N PRO A 207 -6.16 0.63 -3.50
CA PRO A 207 -6.94 -0.53 -3.05
C PRO A 207 -6.43 -1.15 -1.74
N HIS A 208 -5.15 -0.92 -1.40
CA HIS A 208 -4.50 -1.57 -0.26
C HIS A 208 -4.42 -0.72 1.01
N LEU A 209 -5.12 0.42 1.08
CA LEU A 209 -5.05 1.38 2.19
C LEU A 209 -5.18 0.71 3.57
N PHE A 210 -6.20 -0.12 3.76
CA PHE A 210 -6.48 -0.74 5.06
C PHE A 210 -5.74 -2.05 5.32
N HIS A 211 -4.97 -2.57 4.36
CA HIS A 211 -4.17 -3.76 4.58
C HIS A 211 -3.10 -3.53 5.65
N CYS A 212 -2.43 -2.37 5.60
CA CYS A 212 -1.42 -2.00 6.60
C CYS A 212 -2.04 -1.82 7.99
N VAL A 213 -3.20 -1.15 8.05
CA VAL A 213 -3.95 -0.92 9.28
C VAL A 213 -4.38 -2.26 9.89
N HIS A 214 -4.96 -3.16 9.10
CA HIS A 214 -5.42 -4.45 9.57
C HIS A 214 -4.29 -5.37 10.03
N ASN A 215 -3.19 -5.41 9.28
CA ASN A 215 -2.02 -6.19 9.67
C ASN A 215 -1.42 -5.70 11.00
N TRP A 216 -1.34 -4.37 11.18
CA TRP A 216 -0.87 -3.79 12.43
C TRP A 216 -1.79 -4.15 13.60
N VAL A 217 -3.12 -4.05 13.42
CA VAL A 217 -4.10 -4.43 14.47
C VAL A 217 -3.96 -5.90 14.83
N CYS A 218 -3.86 -6.79 13.85
CA CYS A 218 -3.65 -8.22 14.10
C CYS A 218 -2.34 -8.50 14.83
N GLN A 219 -1.25 -7.79 14.47
CA GLN A 219 0.03 -7.92 15.15
C GLN A 219 -0.05 -7.50 16.62
N ILE A 220 -0.71 -6.38 16.91
CA ILE A 220 -0.89 -5.91 18.28
C ILE A 220 -1.74 -6.88 19.08
N LEU A 221 -2.90 -7.29 18.54
CA LEU A 221 -3.84 -8.17 19.23
C LEU A 221 -3.30 -9.57 19.50
N THR A 222 -2.39 -10.07 18.66
CA THR A 222 -1.85 -11.43 18.78
C THR A 222 -0.42 -11.48 19.32
N GLY A 223 0.31 -10.37 19.30
CA GLY A 223 1.75 -10.33 19.57
C GLY A 223 2.61 -11.00 18.49
N SER A 224 2.02 -11.32 17.32
CA SER A 224 2.68 -12.06 16.24
C SER A 224 2.21 -11.57 14.87
N SER A 225 3.05 -11.69 13.83
CA SER A 225 2.60 -11.43 12.45
C SER A 225 1.52 -12.44 12.03
N LEU A 226 0.58 -12.00 11.19
CA LEU A 226 -0.37 -12.92 10.56
C LEU A 226 0.36 -14.01 9.77
N PRO A 227 -0.15 -15.25 9.72
CA PRO A 227 0.35 -16.27 8.79
C PRO A 227 0.30 -15.78 7.34
N VAL A 228 1.24 -16.21 6.49
CA VAL A 228 1.34 -15.79 5.09
C VAL A 228 0.05 -16.09 4.31
N GLU A 229 -0.67 -17.16 4.66
CA GLU A 229 -1.97 -17.49 4.04
C GLU A 229 -3.09 -16.52 4.44
N MET A 230 -2.84 -15.65 5.41
CA MET A 230 -3.78 -14.68 5.99
C MET A 230 -3.31 -13.24 5.77
N GLU A 231 -2.15 -13.03 5.14
CA GLU A 231 -1.70 -11.72 4.69
C GLU A 231 -2.53 -11.29 3.47
N MET A 232 -3.38 -10.27 3.65
CA MET A 232 -4.23 -9.74 2.58
C MET A 232 -3.42 -9.07 1.47
N ALA A 233 -2.33 -8.39 1.84
CA ALA A 233 -1.30 -7.90 0.95
C ALA A 233 0.00 -7.70 1.72
N ARG A 234 1.12 -7.74 1.00
CA ARG A 234 2.44 -7.44 1.57
C ARG A 234 2.55 -5.96 1.88
N VAL A 235 2.91 -5.66 3.12
CA VAL A 235 3.15 -4.29 3.57
C VAL A 235 4.54 -3.86 3.07
N PRO A 236 4.65 -2.67 2.50
CA PRO A 236 5.89 -2.15 1.98
C PRO A 236 6.80 -1.70 3.13
N HIS A 237 7.95 -2.35 3.34
CA HIS A 237 8.94 -1.90 4.30
C HIS A 237 9.67 -0.67 3.76
N LEU A 238 9.22 0.52 4.14
CA LEU A 238 9.90 1.76 3.75
C LEU A 238 11.30 1.81 4.41
N GLU A 239 12.26 2.44 3.75
CA GLU A 239 13.54 2.76 4.38
C GLU A 239 13.50 4.14 5.03
N GLY A 240 14.08 4.29 6.22
CA GLY A 240 14.12 5.55 6.96
C GLY A 240 15.01 6.65 6.37
N HIS A 241 15.32 6.63 5.07
CA HIS A 241 16.19 7.61 4.42
C HIS A 241 15.50 8.22 3.19
N THR A 242 14.92 9.40 3.34
CA THR A 242 14.67 10.32 2.22
C THR A 242 15.59 11.53 2.36
N ALA A 243 16.46 11.77 1.38
CA ALA A 243 17.22 13.02 1.35
C ALA A 243 16.27 14.21 1.16
N GLU A 244 16.57 15.33 1.83
CA GLU A 244 15.77 16.56 1.82
C GLU A 244 15.55 17.10 0.40
N ASN A 245 16.52 16.90 -0.49
CA ASN A 245 16.48 17.35 -1.88
C ASN A 245 15.84 16.33 -2.83
N ASN A 246 14.93 15.46 -2.39
CA ASN A 246 14.24 14.52 -3.28
C ASN A 246 12.76 14.91 -3.48
N CYS A 247 12.20 14.53 -4.63
CA CYS A 247 10.77 14.54 -4.90
C CYS A 247 9.98 13.59 -3.98
N THR A 248 10.67 12.70 -3.28
CA THR A 248 10.10 11.68 -2.39
C THR A 248 10.20 12.10 -0.91
N SER A 249 9.08 11.95 -0.20
CA SER A 249 9.01 11.89 1.28
C SER A 249 8.52 10.51 1.70
N MET A 250 8.56 10.21 3.01
CA MET A 250 7.99 8.97 3.54
C MET A 250 6.50 8.84 3.20
N ALA A 251 5.70 9.92 3.30
CA ALA A 251 4.30 9.87 2.92
C ALA A 251 4.09 9.60 1.42
N ILE A 252 4.95 10.12 0.53
CA ILE A 252 4.89 9.80 -0.91
C ILE A 252 5.21 8.32 -1.17
N LEU A 253 6.26 7.79 -0.55
CA LEU A 253 6.62 6.38 -0.72
C LEU A 253 5.52 5.47 -0.16
N TRP A 254 4.97 5.80 1.00
CA TRP A 254 3.77 5.14 1.54
C TRP A 254 2.61 5.18 0.54
N LEU A 255 2.26 6.35 0.01
CA LEU A 255 1.16 6.49 -0.94
C LEU A 255 1.37 5.62 -2.19
N LEU A 256 2.56 5.68 -2.79
CA LEU A 256 2.91 4.87 -3.96
C LEU A 256 2.84 3.38 -3.67
N SER A 257 3.19 2.98 -2.47
CA SER A 257 3.17 1.59 -2.07
C SER A 257 1.76 1.01 -1.90
N LEU A 258 0.73 1.87 -1.79
CA LEU A 258 -0.69 1.46 -1.81
C LEU A 258 -1.25 1.27 -3.23
N THR A 259 -0.52 1.73 -4.25
CA THR A 259 -1.06 1.98 -5.60
C THR A 259 -0.26 1.28 -6.69
N LEU A 260 1.06 1.23 -6.52
CA LEU A 260 1.95 0.62 -7.49
C LEU A 260 1.82 -0.91 -7.45
N PRO A 261 1.81 -1.55 -8.63
CA PRO A 261 1.87 -2.99 -8.72
C PRO A 261 3.09 -3.60 -8.01
N PRO A 262 3.04 -4.89 -7.68
CA PRO A 262 4.13 -5.59 -7.04
C PRO A 262 5.49 -5.51 -7.75
N ILE A 263 5.52 -5.32 -9.06
CA ILE A 263 6.76 -5.18 -9.86
C ILE A 263 7.52 -3.86 -9.60
N TYR A 264 7.03 -3.00 -8.70
CA TYR A 264 7.76 -1.81 -8.26
C TYR A 264 8.09 -1.85 -6.76
N THR A 265 7.55 -2.86 -6.06
CA THR A 265 7.53 -2.96 -4.61
C THR A 265 7.98 -4.32 -4.08
N LYS A 266 8.24 -5.32 -4.94
CA LYS A 266 8.75 -6.64 -4.54
C LYS A 266 10.20 -6.80 -4.99
N GLN A 267 11.05 -7.29 -4.10
CA GLN A 267 12.19 -8.09 -4.55
C GLN A 267 11.68 -9.42 -5.12
N PRO A 268 12.29 -9.96 -6.20
CA PRO A 268 12.28 -11.40 -6.41
C PRO A 268 12.78 -12.05 -5.12
N GLY A 269 12.07 -13.04 -4.59
CA GLY A 269 12.48 -13.72 -3.36
C GLY A 269 13.94 -14.19 -3.46
N PRO A 270 14.63 -14.43 -2.31
CA PRO A 270 16.03 -14.81 -2.33
C PRO A 270 16.22 -15.99 -3.28
N VAL A 271 16.96 -15.74 -4.36
CA VAL A 271 17.52 -16.82 -5.18
C VAL A 271 18.29 -17.68 -4.20
N LYS A 272 17.88 -18.93 -4.02
CA LYS A 272 18.68 -19.88 -3.24
C LYS A 272 20.05 -19.89 -3.91
N PRO A 273 21.14 -19.49 -3.23
CA PRO A 273 22.45 -19.81 -3.76
C PRO A 273 22.57 -21.33 -3.61
N GLU A 274 22.37 -22.05 -4.71
CA GLU A 274 22.94 -23.39 -4.82
C GLU A 274 24.46 -23.21 -4.72
N GLY A 275 24.99 -23.44 -3.53
CA GLY A 275 26.44 -23.49 -3.28
C GLY A 275 27.10 -22.15 -2.98
N ALA A 276 26.90 -21.59 -1.78
CA ALA A 276 27.87 -20.68 -1.19
C ALA A 276 27.84 -20.80 0.35
N CYS A 277 28.62 -21.74 0.87
CA CYS A 277 29.11 -21.68 2.24
C CYS A 277 30.01 -20.45 2.35
N ASN A 278 29.65 -19.48 3.20
CA ASN A 278 30.58 -18.73 4.07
C ASN A 278 29.78 -17.82 5.00
N VAL A 279 29.55 -18.31 6.21
CA VAL A 279 28.93 -17.59 7.32
C VAL A 279 29.84 -16.46 7.76
N THR A 280 29.36 -15.22 7.66
CA THR A 280 29.98 -14.05 8.29
C THR A 280 29.91 -14.22 9.81
N LYS A 281 31.08 -14.23 10.48
CA LYS A 281 31.24 -14.48 11.92
C LYS A 281 30.86 -13.29 12.81
N ASP A 282 29.95 -12.43 12.38
CA ASP A 282 29.51 -11.29 13.19
C ASP A 282 28.19 -11.64 13.91
N PRO A 283 28.23 -11.89 15.24
CA PRO A 283 27.05 -12.29 16.01
C PRO A 283 25.98 -11.19 16.06
N MET A 284 26.34 -9.91 15.88
CA MET A 284 25.38 -8.80 15.88
C MET A 284 24.58 -8.73 14.57
N VAL A 285 25.26 -8.95 13.43
CA VAL A 285 24.62 -9.05 12.10
C VAL A 285 23.74 -10.30 12.01
N THR A 286 24.22 -11.42 12.56
CA THR A 286 23.45 -12.68 12.63
C THR A 286 22.20 -12.52 13.49
N SER A 287 22.28 -11.80 14.62
CA SER A 287 21.13 -11.51 15.49
C SER A 287 20.12 -10.55 14.84
N MET A 288 20.60 -9.54 14.10
CA MET A 288 19.76 -8.64 13.29
C MET A 288 19.07 -9.38 12.14
N LEU A 289 19.77 -10.27 11.43
CA LEU A 289 19.20 -11.12 10.37
C LEU A 289 18.22 -12.14 10.94
N LEU A 290 18.47 -12.70 12.12
CA LEU A 290 17.52 -13.57 12.83
C LEU A 290 16.28 -12.78 13.24
N LEU A 291 16.44 -11.59 13.85
CA LEU A 291 15.32 -10.71 14.23
C LEU A 291 14.52 -10.23 13.02
N ARG A 292 15.17 -9.97 11.88
CA ARG A 292 14.52 -9.66 10.60
C ARG A 292 13.74 -10.86 10.04
N LYS A 293 14.32 -12.06 10.05
CA LYS A 293 13.64 -13.32 9.66
C LYS A 293 12.49 -13.70 10.59
N ILE A 294 12.59 -13.38 11.88
CA ILE A 294 11.53 -13.58 12.87
C ILE A 294 10.42 -12.54 12.70
N ALA A 295 10.75 -11.32 12.25
CA ALA A 295 9.80 -10.23 12.04
C ALA A 295 9.04 -10.27 10.69
N ARG A 296 9.52 -11.05 9.71
CA ARG A 296 8.82 -11.39 8.45
C ARG A 296 8.13 -10.21 7.74
N LEU A 297 8.74 -9.03 7.73
CA LEU A 297 8.23 -7.88 6.98
C LEU A 297 8.69 -7.99 5.51
N PRO A 298 7.82 -7.82 4.51
CA PRO A 298 8.22 -7.71 3.11
C PRO A 298 9.11 -6.47 2.88
N GLU A 299 10.29 -6.66 2.30
CA GLU A 299 11.28 -5.59 2.09
C GLU A 299 10.85 -4.64 0.95
N VAL A 300 10.75 -3.33 1.22
CA VAL A 300 10.70 -2.24 0.22
C VAL A 300 11.96 -1.40 0.39
N GLN A 301 13.10 -2.06 0.19
CA GLN A 301 14.41 -1.44 0.34
C GLN A 301 14.86 -0.69 -0.92
N SER A 302 15.49 0.45 -0.66
CA SER A 302 15.95 1.58 -1.46
C SER A 302 15.54 1.59 -2.94
N TRP A 303 14.59 2.47 -3.29
CA TRP A 303 14.59 3.02 -4.65
C TRP A 303 15.86 3.86 -4.79
N LYS A 304 16.92 3.29 -5.35
CA LYS A 304 18.19 3.99 -5.57
C LYS A 304 17.96 5.16 -6.52
N LEU A 305 18.75 6.22 -6.43
CA LEU A 305 18.65 7.30 -7.42
C LEU A 305 19.32 6.87 -8.72
N LEU A 306 18.57 6.81 -9.83
CA LEU A 306 19.14 6.59 -11.18
C LEU A 306 19.43 7.92 -11.86
N TYR A 307 18.53 8.89 -11.76
CA TYR A 307 18.71 10.24 -12.31
C TYR A 307 18.04 11.30 -11.44
N ASN A 308 18.67 12.47 -11.32
CA ASN A 308 18.11 13.66 -10.67
C ASN A 308 18.58 14.91 -11.43
N SER A 309 17.64 15.70 -11.93
CA SER A 309 17.96 16.90 -12.71
C SER A 309 18.76 17.95 -11.94
N ASP A 310 18.63 18.02 -10.60
CA ASP A 310 19.37 18.99 -9.79
C ASP A 310 20.87 18.67 -9.74
N ASN A 311 21.21 17.37 -9.73
CA ASN A 311 22.59 16.90 -9.64
C ASN A 311 23.21 16.66 -11.02
N HIS A 312 22.42 16.10 -11.93
CA HIS A 312 22.90 15.66 -13.23
C HIS A 312 22.68 16.72 -14.29
N GLY A 313 21.78 17.68 -14.10
CA GLY A 313 21.42 18.72 -15.07
C GLY A 313 20.22 18.34 -15.93
N MET A 314 19.40 19.32 -16.28
CA MET A 314 18.16 19.16 -17.04
C MET A 314 18.43 19.16 -18.56
N SER A 315 18.61 17.98 -19.15
CA SER A 315 18.67 17.83 -20.62
C SER A 315 18.41 16.39 -21.04
N ILE A 316 17.87 16.19 -22.24
CA ILE A 316 17.57 14.87 -22.77
C ILE A 316 18.82 13.99 -22.91
N ASN A 317 19.95 14.54 -23.35
CA ASN A 317 21.21 13.80 -23.47
C ASN A 317 21.68 13.25 -22.12
N ARG A 318 21.56 14.06 -21.07
CA ARG A 318 21.96 13.63 -19.72
C ARG A 318 20.99 12.62 -19.15
N PHE A 319 19.70 12.78 -19.40
CA PHE A 319 18.70 11.77 -19.06
C PHE A 319 19.01 10.44 -19.76
N ASN A 320 19.25 10.48 -21.08
CA ASN A 320 19.56 9.32 -21.91
C ASN A 320 20.78 8.55 -21.39
N ASN A 321 21.86 9.26 -21.04
CA ASN A 321 23.08 8.66 -20.49
C ASN A 321 22.87 7.86 -19.19
N HIS A 322 21.84 8.19 -18.40
CA HIS A 322 21.52 7.48 -17.15
C HIS A 322 20.52 6.34 -17.34
N VAL A 323 19.73 6.38 -18.41
CA VAL A 323 18.50 5.60 -18.53
C VAL A 323 18.54 4.56 -19.66
N SER A 324 19.29 4.80 -20.74
CA SER A 324 19.33 3.92 -21.93
C SER A 324 19.80 2.50 -21.64
N ALA A 325 20.77 2.33 -20.75
CA ALA A 325 21.29 1.02 -20.37
C ALA A 325 20.47 0.32 -19.27
N TYR A 326 19.43 0.97 -18.75
CA TYR A 326 18.60 0.41 -17.68
C TYR A 326 17.36 -0.28 -18.27
N HIS A 327 17.32 -1.61 -18.17
CA HIS A 327 16.30 -2.43 -18.82
C HIS A 327 15.16 -2.93 -17.90
N ALA A 328 15.19 -2.54 -16.63
CA ALA A 328 14.22 -2.96 -15.62
C ALA A 328 13.13 -1.88 -15.36
N PRO A 329 12.11 -2.17 -14.53
CA PRO A 329 11.07 -1.21 -14.17
C PRO A 329 11.62 0.05 -13.47
N THR A 330 11.00 1.20 -13.74
CA THR A 330 11.41 2.49 -13.16
C THR A 330 10.21 3.27 -12.62
N VAL A 331 10.47 4.10 -11.62
CA VAL A 331 9.54 5.10 -11.10
C VAL A 331 10.15 6.49 -11.30
N SER A 332 9.47 7.33 -12.06
CA SER A 332 9.91 8.68 -12.42
C SER A 332 8.98 9.73 -11.84
N PHE A 333 9.54 10.80 -11.32
CA PHE A 333 8.84 11.93 -10.74
C PHE A 333 9.07 13.17 -11.57
N PHE A 334 7.98 13.89 -11.86
CA PHE A 334 8.01 15.17 -12.56
C PHE A 334 7.39 16.23 -11.65
N ALA A 335 8.22 17.17 -11.19
CA ALA A 335 7.75 18.33 -10.43
C ALA A 335 7.77 19.56 -11.34
N PHE A 336 6.66 20.29 -11.41
CA PHE A 336 6.50 21.41 -12.32
C PHE A 336 5.54 22.48 -11.77
N GLU A 337 5.32 23.52 -12.56
CA GLU A 337 4.45 24.67 -12.25
C GLU A 337 3.14 24.27 -11.57
N GLY A 338 2.67 25.11 -10.64
CA GLY A 338 1.43 24.84 -9.88
C GLY A 338 1.59 23.83 -8.75
N ARG A 339 2.84 23.53 -8.33
CA ARG A 339 3.17 22.51 -7.31
C ARG A 339 2.70 21.10 -7.72
N ASN A 340 2.60 20.86 -9.03
CA ASN A 340 2.25 19.56 -9.54
C ASN A 340 3.41 18.60 -9.32
N LEU A 341 3.08 17.40 -8.85
CA LEU A 341 4.01 16.28 -8.74
C LEU A 341 3.34 15.07 -9.35
N TYR A 342 3.92 14.55 -10.43
CA TYR A 342 3.46 13.34 -11.10
C TYR A 342 4.46 12.21 -10.90
N CYS A 343 3.94 11.00 -10.77
CA CYS A 343 4.71 9.76 -10.78
C CYS A 343 4.34 8.94 -12.02
N LEU A 344 5.34 8.59 -12.83
CA LEU A 344 5.25 7.65 -13.93
C LEU A 344 5.98 6.38 -13.56
N ALA A 345 5.25 5.28 -13.42
CA ALA A 345 5.81 3.95 -13.25
C ALA A 345 5.79 3.21 -14.60
N ILE A 346 6.96 2.76 -15.05
CA ILE A 346 7.14 2.01 -16.29
C ILE A 346 7.68 0.63 -15.94
N ASP A 347 7.01 -0.43 -16.38
CA ASP A 347 7.29 -1.83 -16.02
C ASP A 347 8.37 -2.51 -16.88
N ARG A 348 9.13 -1.71 -17.63
CA ARG A 348 10.21 -2.16 -18.51
C ARG A 348 11.22 -1.03 -18.72
N GLY A 349 12.36 -1.39 -19.28
CA GLY A 349 13.38 -0.44 -19.71
C GLY A 349 12.86 0.64 -20.66
N TRP A 350 13.52 1.79 -20.61
CA TRP A 350 13.25 2.90 -21.51
C TRP A 350 13.75 2.57 -22.92
N VAL A 351 12.93 2.89 -23.93
CA VAL A 351 13.25 2.61 -25.32
C VAL A 351 13.02 3.88 -26.14
N GLU A 352 14.07 4.35 -26.81
CA GLU A 352 13.94 5.39 -27.84
C GLU A 352 13.39 4.76 -29.13
N GLY A 353 12.47 5.47 -29.76
CA GLY A 353 11.96 5.09 -31.07
C GLY A 353 10.63 5.75 -31.42
N PRO A 354 10.11 5.44 -32.62
CA PRO A 354 8.84 6.00 -33.08
C PRO A 354 7.63 5.40 -32.35
N ASN A 355 7.78 4.19 -31.80
CA ASN A 355 6.70 3.41 -31.21
C ASN A 355 6.53 3.71 -29.73
N ARG A 356 5.28 3.59 -29.25
CA ARG A 356 4.97 3.63 -27.84
C ARG A 356 5.38 2.32 -27.15
N PHE A 357 5.85 2.42 -25.91
CA PHE A 357 6.26 1.32 -25.05
C PHE A 357 5.66 1.43 -23.64
N GLY A 358 5.94 0.42 -22.81
CA GLY A 358 5.32 0.19 -21.52
C GLY A 358 4.32 -0.98 -21.58
N GLY A 359 4.33 -1.82 -20.56
CA GLY A 359 3.46 -2.97 -20.39
C GLY A 359 2.23 -2.67 -19.52
N PRO A 360 1.50 -3.72 -19.11
CA PRO A 360 0.20 -3.59 -18.44
C PRO A 360 0.29 -3.00 -17.03
N ASP A 361 1.46 -3.06 -16.41
CA ASP A 361 1.72 -2.53 -15.07
C ASP A 361 2.20 -1.08 -15.10
N CYS A 362 2.24 -0.43 -16.26
CA CYS A 362 2.48 1.01 -16.34
C CYS A 362 1.36 1.81 -15.68
N ARG A 363 1.74 2.86 -14.96
CA ARG A 363 0.84 3.76 -14.23
C ARG A 363 1.31 5.21 -14.36
N LEU A 364 0.37 6.12 -14.62
CA LEU A 364 0.57 7.55 -14.46
C LEU A 364 -0.30 8.06 -13.32
N ILE A 365 0.33 8.61 -12.29
CA ILE A 365 -0.29 9.00 -11.04
C ILE A 365 0.01 10.47 -10.78
N GLN A 366 -1.02 11.29 -10.59
CA GLN A 366 -0.87 12.62 -10.01
C GLN A 366 -0.80 12.46 -8.48
N LEU A 367 0.31 12.89 -7.89
CA LEU A 367 0.54 12.84 -6.43
C LEU A 367 0.09 14.13 -5.76
N LEU A 368 0.38 15.28 -6.37
CA LEU A 368 0.03 16.61 -5.87
C LEU A 368 -0.50 17.50 -7.01
N PRO A 369 -1.36 18.50 -6.72
CA PRO A 369 -2.02 18.75 -5.42
C PRO A 369 -3.30 17.91 -5.22
N VAL A 370 -3.72 17.15 -6.22
CA VAL A 370 -4.88 16.25 -6.15
C VAL A 370 -4.40 14.84 -6.42
N TYR A 371 -4.58 13.93 -5.47
CA TYR A 371 -4.17 12.55 -5.66
C TYR A 371 -5.13 11.84 -6.62
N ARG A 372 -4.60 11.28 -7.71
CA ARG A 372 -5.38 10.52 -8.69
C ARG A 372 -4.48 9.58 -9.49
N VAL A 373 -4.97 8.37 -9.76
CA VAL A 373 -4.40 7.51 -10.80
C VAL A 373 -5.00 7.93 -12.15
N ASN A 374 -4.24 8.69 -12.96
CA ASN A 374 -4.75 9.27 -14.20
C ASN A 374 -4.95 8.20 -15.28
N GLN A 375 -3.95 7.34 -15.48
CA GLN A 375 -3.97 6.33 -16.53
C GLN A 375 -3.20 5.07 -16.13
N VAL A 376 -3.67 3.94 -16.67
CA VAL A 376 -3.20 2.59 -16.42
C VAL A 376 -3.19 1.82 -17.73
N GLY A 377 -2.11 1.10 -18.04
CA GLY A 377 -2.04 0.14 -19.14
C GLY A 377 -0.84 0.30 -20.08
N GLU A 378 -0.83 -0.53 -21.12
CA GLU A 378 0.27 -0.66 -22.08
C GLU A 378 0.46 0.57 -22.98
N LYS A 379 1.66 0.65 -23.60
CA LYS A 379 2.01 1.65 -24.61
C LYS A 379 1.81 3.10 -24.14
N MET A 380 2.07 3.34 -22.86
CA MET A 380 1.83 4.63 -22.22
C MET A 380 2.88 5.68 -22.59
N VAL A 381 4.11 5.27 -22.92
CA VAL A 381 5.23 6.19 -23.10
C VAL A 381 5.74 6.12 -24.53
N ARG A 382 6.10 7.26 -25.11
CA ARG A 382 6.88 7.33 -26.36
C ARG A 382 8.02 8.31 -26.14
N TRP A 383 9.22 7.91 -26.50
CA TRP A 383 10.40 8.75 -26.43
C TRP A 383 11.05 8.77 -27.80
N THR A 384 11.19 9.97 -28.37
CA THR A 384 11.68 10.14 -29.73
C THR A 384 12.71 11.26 -29.78
N GLU A 385 13.90 10.97 -30.31
CA GLU A 385 14.99 11.96 -30.46
C GLU A 385 15.31 12.23 -31.93
N PHE A 386 15.29 11.19 -32.77
CA PHE A 386 15.83 11.28 -34.13
C PHE A 386 14.79 11.34 -35.24
N SER A 387 13.51 11.11 -34.93
CA SER A 387 12.44 11.12 -35.95
C SER A 387 12.18 12.53 -36.47
N ARG A 388 12.08 12.66 -37.80
CA ARG A 388 11.72 13.93 -38.47
C ARG A 388 10.21 14.15 -38.55
N GLU A 389 9.44 13.08 -38.50
CA GLU A 389 7.98 13.09 -38.70
C GLU A 389 7.20 13.14 -37.38
N ILE A 390 7.85 12.81 -36.27
CA ILE A 390 7.23 12.71 -34.94
C ILE A 390 7.83 13.79 -34.04
N PRO A 391 7.02 14.52 -33.26
CA PRO A 391 7.53 15.49 -32.28
C PRO A 391 8.52 14.83 -31.32
N LYS A 392 9.68 15.47 -31.17
CA LYS A 392 10.74 15.02 -30.27
C LYS A 392 10.39 15.24 -28.80
N GLY A 393 11.06 14.50 -27.93
CA GLY A 393 10.87 14.51 -26.48
C GLY A 393 10.14 13.25 -25.97
N ILE A 394 9.52 13.36 -24.80
CA ILE A 394 8.85 12.24 -24.12
C ILE A 394 7.35 12.54 -24.05
N THR A 395 6.53 11.68 -24.63
CA THR A 395 5.07 11.73 -24.57
C THR A 395 4.54 10.66 -23.62
N ILE A 396 3.61 11.04 -22.73
CA ILE A 396 3.02 10.13 -21.72
C ILE A 396 1.48 10.17 -21.79
N GLY A 397 0.90 8.98 -21.92
CA GLY A 397 -0.54 8.70 -21.93
C GLY A 397 -0.85 7.50 -22.80
N CYS A 398 -1.82 6.65 -22.44
CA CYS A 398 -2.23 5.49 -23.21
C CYS A 398 -2.69 5.85 -24.63
N GLU A 399 -2.40 4.96 -25.58
CA GLU A 399 -2.89 5.07 -26.95
C GLU A 399 -4.43 5.14 -26.99
N GLY A 400 -4.97 6.03 -27.84
CA GLY A 400 -6.41 6.28 -27.93
C GLY A 400 -7.03 7.06 -26.77
N LYS A 401 -6.25 7.44 -25.74
CA LYS A 401 -6.68 8.34 -24.66
C LYS A 401 -6.01 9.70 -24.80
N THR A 402 -6.50 10.67 -24.03
CA THR A 402 -5.90 12.00 -23.94
C THR A 402 -4.45 11.91 -23.47
N GLN A 403 -3.55 12.59 -24.17
CA GLN A 403 -2.17 12.79 -23.73
C GLN A 403 -2.17 13.61 -22.44
N VAL A 404 -1.50 13.12 -21.40
CA VAL A 404 -1.51 13.78 -20.09
C VAL A 404 -0.29 14.67 -19.91
N LEU A 405 0.90 14.14 -20.21
CA LEU A 405 2.16 14.85 -20.11
C LEU A 405 2.95 14.74 -21.41
N ARG A 406 3.67 15.81 -21.76
CA ARG A 406 4.71 15.78 -22.79
C ARG A 406 5.90 16.63 -22.36
N LEU A 407 7.08 16.03 -22.25
CA LEU A 407 8.33 16.77 -22.06
C LEU A 407 8.85 17.19 -23.43
N ALA A 408 9.23 18.47 -23.55
CA ALA A 408 9.87 19.00 -24.76
C ALA A 408 11.26 18.38 -24.99
N GLU A 409 11.82 18.54 -26.19
CA GLU A 409 13.16 18.04 -26.55
C GLU A 409 14.24 18.52 -25.58
N ASP A 410 14.19 19.79 -25.18
CA ASP A 410 15.22 20.41 -24.34
C ASP A 410 15.03 20.16 -22.83
N PHE A 411 13.95 19.48 -22.43
CA PHE A 411 13.56 19.29 -21.02
C PHE A 411 13.38 20.61 -20.24
N ASP A 412 13.15 21.73 -20.94
CA ASP A 412 12.85 23.04 -20.35
C ASP A 412 11.36 23.14 -19.94
N LYS A 413 10.48 22.51 -20.72
CA LYS A 413 9.04 22.59 -20.57
C LYS A 413 8.40 21.23 -20.48
N ILE A 414 7.33 21.18 -19.69
CA ILE A 414 6.39 20.06 -19.65
C ILE A 414 5.00 20.58 -20.03
N PHE A 415 4.33 19.88 -20.94
CA PHE A 415 2.97 20.19 -21.33
C PHE A 415 2.02 19.29 -20.53
N HIS A 416 1.17 19.90 -19.72
CA HIS A 416 0.15 19.21 -18.94
C HIS A 416 -1.22 19.41 -19.58
N TYR A 417 -1.79 18.36 -20.17
CA TYR A 417 -2.98 18.46 -21.05
C TYR A 417 -2.83 19.56 -22.12
N ASP A 418 -1.68 19.54 -22.81
CA ASP A 418 -1.28 20.51 -23.84
C ASP A 418 -1.08 21.97 -23.37
N VAL A 419 -1.22 22.24 -22.06
CA VAL A 419 -0.86 23.53 -21.47
C VAL A 419 0.62 23.53 -21.11
N PRO A 420 1.45 24.44 -21.66
CA PRO A 420 2.87 24.52 -21.32
C PRO A 420 3.03 24.97 -19.87
N CYS A 421 3.90 24.27 -19.14
CA CYS A 421 4.27 24.53 -17.76
C CYS A 421 5.80 24.52 -17.62
N GLU A 422 6.31 25.32 -16.69
CA GLU A 422 7.73 25.29 -16.32
C GLU A 422 8.08 23.97 -15.62
N LEU A 423 9.06 23.23 -16.15
CA LEU A 423 9.54 22.00 -15.53
C LEU A 423 10.60 22.34 -14.47
N HIS A 424 10.34 21.97 -13.22
CA HIS A 424 11.25 22.29 -12.12
C HIS A 424 12.23 21.16 -11.86
N LYS A 425 11.78 19.90 -11.93
CA LYS A 425 12.59 18.75 -11.55
C LYS A 425 12.13 17.45 -12.17
N ILE A 426 13.10 16.61 -12.48
CA ILE A 426 12.91 15.21 -12.84
C ILE A 426 13.75 14.35 -11.90
N GLU A 427 13.13 13.35 -11.30
CA GLU A 427 13.83 12.35 -10.49
C GLU A 427 13.41 10.96 -10.95
N LEU A 428 14.35 10.06 -11.20
CA LEU A 428 14.07 8.72 -11.67
C LEU A 428 14.79 7.71 -10.79
N ARG A 429 14.05 6.68 -10.40
CA ARG A 429 14.52 5.60 -9.54
C ARG A 429 14.23 4.23 -10.17
N PRO A 430 15.16 3.27 -10.07
CA PRO A 430 14.94 1.90 -10.49
C PRO A 430 14.00 1.17 -9.50
N GLU A 431 13.44 0.05 -9.92
CA GLU A 431 12.84 -0.94 -9.02
C GLU A 431 13.83 -1.32 -7.90
N ALA A 432 13.30 -1.74 -6.76
CA ALA A 432 14.02 -2.28 -5.61
C ALA A 432 14.75 -3.61 -5.96
N TYR A 433 15.77 -3.57 -6.82
CA TYR A 433 16.68 -4.69 -7.01
C TYR A 433 17.77 -4.62 -5.94
N GLY A 434 17.90 -5.69 -5.16
CA GLY A 434 18.88 -5.84 -4.07
C GLY A 434 20.32 -6.13 -4.53
N GLU A 435 20.61 -6.08 -5.83
CA GLU A 435 21.99 -6.07 -6.30
C GLU A 435 22.44 -4.61 -6.38
N SER A 436 23.53 -4.27 -5.70
CA SER A 436 24.03 -2.90 -5.79
C SER A 436 24.35 -2.63 -7.26
N TRP A 437 24.07 -1.43 -7.77
CA TRP A 437 24.50 -1.04 -9.13
C TRP A 437 25.97 -1.40 -9.40
N ASN A 438 26.82 -1.44 -8.37
CA ASN A 438 28.23 -1.84 -8.50
C ASN A 438 28.42 -3.31 -8.86
N ASP A 439 27.42 -4.15 -8.59
CA ASP A 439 27.40 -5.59 -8.87
C ASP A 439 26.63 -5.91 -10.16
N ASN A 440 26.05 -4.91 -10.83
CA ASN A 440 25.38 -5.10 -12.11
C ASN A 440 26.43 -5.43 -13.20
N PRO A 441 26.36 -6.61 -13.85
CA PRO A 441 27.30 -7.00 -14.91
C PRO A 441 27.27 -6.02 -16.10
N ASP A 442 26.13 -5.39 -16.38
CA ASP A 442 26.00 -4.38 -17.43
C ASP A 442 26.77 -3.10 -17.08
N LYS A 443 26.85 -2.72 -15.80
CA LYS A 443 27.72 -1.62 -15.35
C LYS A 443 29.18 -1.95 -15.62
N GLN A 444 29.61 -3.18 -15.35
CA GLN A 444 30.98 -3.62 -15.63
C GLN A 444 31.28 -3.61 -17.13
N ILE A 445 30.33 -4.06 -17.96
CA ILE A 445 30.44 -4.03 -19.41
C ILE A 445 30.54 -2.60 -19.94
N LEU A 446 29.73 -1.67 -19.41
CA LEU A 446 29.79 -0.25 -19.78
C LEU A 446 31.12 0.41 -19.35
N GLN A 447 31.63 0.08 -18.16
CA GLN A 447 32.95 0.54 -17.71
C GLN A 447 34.09 -0.01 -18.57
N TRP A 448 34.02 -1.29 -18.95
CA TRP A 448 34.98 -1.91 -19.86
C TRP A 448 34.91 -1.32 -21.28
N GLY A 449 33.74 -0.82 -21.68
CA GLY A 449 33.53 -0.05 -22.91
C GLY A 449 33.94 1.43 -22.83
N GLY A 450 34.49 1.89 -21.71
CA GLY A 450 34.95 3.27 -21.53
C GLY A 450 33.85 4.29 -21.17
N VAL A 451 32.66 3.83 -20.81
CA VAL A 451 31.57 4.69 -20.34
C VAL A 451 31.73 4.95 -18.84
N ASP A 452 31.91 6.22 -18.46
CA ASP A 452 31.95 6.61 -17.05
C ASP A 452 30.54 6.56 -16.46
N VAL A 453 30.30 5.56 -15.61
CA VAL A 453 29.02 5.29 -14.93
C VAL A 453 29.03 5.69 -13.45
N GLY A 454 29.97 6.57 -13.05
CA GLY A 454 29.98 7.26 -11.76
C GLY A 454 30.11 6.37 -10.53
N ASN A 455 31.31 6.30 -9.94
CA ASN A 455 31.47 5.82 -8.57
C ASN A 455 31.35 7.00 -7.59
N HIS A 456 30.12 7.34 -7.19
CA HIS A 456 29.94 8.22 -6.03
C HIS A 456 29.97 7.38 -4.76
N SER A 457 31.19 7.10 -4.28
CA SER A 457 31.41 6.92 -2.85
C SER A 457 31.08 8.25 -2.18
N TYR A 458 29.91 8.36 -1.57
CA TYR A 458 29.60 9.48 -0.69
C TYR A 458 30.50 9.36 0.54
N ASN A 459 31.60 10.11 0.52
CA ASN A 459 32.33 10.48 1.71
C ASN A 459 32.27 12.00 1.82
N ARG A 460 31.34 12.43 2.68
CA ARG A 460 31.13 13.72 3.39
C ARG A 460 29.82 14.39 3.09
#